data_AF-A0A0F9JR83-F1
#
_entry.id   AF-A0A0F9JR83-F1
#
_cell.length_a   1.000
_cell.length_b   1.000
_cell.length_c   1.000
_cell.angle_alpha   90.00
_cell.angle_beta   90.00
_cell.angle_gamma   90.00
#
_symmetry.space_group_name_H-M   'P 1'
#
loop_
_entity.id
_entity.type
_entity.pdbx_description
1 polymer ?
#
loop_
_entity_poly.entity_id
_entity_poly.type
_entity_poly.pdbx_seq_one_letter_code
_entity_poly.pdbx_strand_id
1 'polypeptide(L)'
;MDKDKVASDIEAFARENDLQLHPGQSSPSWARLVEEHDGCPCVPDRKECPCAFVLEDIEELGRCRCGLFCNGRYLREYTRLIGQRKGNRRGRKGEGRVPQEDQHQRVLDRRAG
;
A
#
# COMPACT_ATOMS: atom_id res chain seq x y z
N MET A 1 15.57 -20.95 9.85
CA MET A 1 14.92 -20.26 10.98
C MET A 1 13.55 -20.88 11.20
N ASP A 2 13.00 -20.86 12.41
CA ASP A 2 11.60 -21.25 12.62
C ASP A 2 10.70 -20.05 12.29
N LYS A 3 9.95 -20.13 11.19
CA LYS A 3 9.07 -19.04 10.72
C LYS A 3 7.96 -18.70 11.72
N ASP A 4 7.47 -19.66 12.51
CA ASP A 4 6.41 -19.42 13.49
C ASP A 4 6.96 -18.65 14.68
N LYS A 5 8.22 -18.94 15.05
CA LYS A 5 8.97 -18.14 16.01
C LYS A 5 9.21 -16.72 15.49
N VAL A 6 9.67 -16.56 14.24
CA VAL A 6 9.91 -15.23 13.65
C VAL A 6 8.63 -14.40 13.60
N ALA A 7 7.51 -15.00 13.21
CA ALA A 7 6.21 -14.32 13.20
C ALA A 7 5.81 -13.85 14.62
N SER A 8 6.01 -14.71 15.62
CA SER A 8 5.74 -14.38 17.02
C SER A 8 6.65 -13.26 17.54
N ASP A 9 7.95 -13.31 17.21
CA ASP A 9 8.94 -12.30 17.58
C ASP A 9 8.60 -10.94 16.94
N ILE A 10 8.13 -10.93 15.69
CA ILE A 10 7.65 -9.72 15.01
C ILE A 10 6.47 -9.09 15.77
N GLU A 11 5.49 -9.88 16.19
CA GLU A 11 4.32 -9.37 16.91
C GLU A 11 4.66 -8.90 18.32
N ALA A 12 5.48 -9.68 19.03
CA ALA A 12 5.96 -9.33 20.37
C ALA A 12 6.73 -8.01 20.33
N PHE A 13 7.66 -7.87 19.39
CA PHE A 13 8.44 -6.65 19.21
C PHE A 13 7.57 -5.44 18.87
N ALA A 14 6.57 -5.62 17.99
CA ALA A 14 5.64 -4.55 17.69
C ALA A 14 4.90 -4.05 18.94
N ARG A 15 4.39 -4.99 19.75
CA ARG A 15 3.65 -4.68 20.98
C ARG A 15 4.53 -4.05 22.07
N GLU A 16 5.74 -4.57 22.26
CA GLU A 16 6.67 -4.09 23.30
C GLU A 16 7.18 -2.68 23.04
N ASN A 17 7.17 -2.24 21.78
CA ASN A 17 7.72 -0.94 21.36
C ASN A 17 6.64 0.04 20.88
N ASP A 18 5.36 -0.23 21.12
CA ASP A 18 4.22 0.58 20.66
C ASP A 18 4.22 0.84 19.13
N LEU A 19 4.67 -0.15 18.38
CA LEU A 19 4.74 -0.13 16.92
C LEU A 19 3.57 -0.89 16.31
N GLN A 20 3.33 -0.62 15.03
CA GLN A 20 2.30 -1.27 14.25
C GLN A 20 2.91 -1.88 13.00
N LEU A 21 2.34 -3.00 12.55
CA LEU A 21 2.67 -3.55 11.24
C LEU A 21 2.01 -2.71 10.15
N HIS A 22 2.71 -2.53 9.03
CA HIS A 22 2.16 -1.84 7.89
C HIS A 22 0.88 -2.56 7.40
N PRO A 23 -0.22 -1.85 7.05
CA PRO A 23 -1.52 -2.48 6.73
C PRO A 23 -1.52 -3.46 5.55
N GLY A 24 -0.47 -3.44 4.73
CA GLY A 24 -0.28 -4.38 3.61
C GLY A 24 0.60 -5.58 3.94
N GLN A 25 1.02 -5.72 5.20
CA GLN A 25 1.94 -6.75 5.67
C GLN A 25 1.32 -7.53 6.84
N SER A 26 1.72 -8.79 6.96
CA SER A 26 1.35 -9.65 8.09
C SER A 26 2.59 -10.39 8.61
N SER A 27 2.61 -10.64 9.92
CA SER A 27 3.69 -11.39 10.59
C SER A 27 3.99 -12.74 9.91
N PRO A 28 3.02 -13.60 9.51
CA PRO A 28 3.35 -14.90 8.93
C PRO A 28 3.87 -14.79 7.49
N SER A 29 3.34 -13.81 6.72
CA SER A 29 3.83 -13.57 5.37
C SER A 29 5.25 -13.02 5.39
N TRP A 30 5.55 -12.16 6.36
CA TRP A 30 6.87 -11.56 6.49
C TRP A 30 7.91 -12.57 7.00
N ALA A 31 7.53 -13.44 7.94
CA ALA A 31 8.40 -14.50 8.43
C ALA A 31 8.90 -15.43 7.30
N ARG A 32 8.04 -15.72 6.30
CA ARG A 32 8.45 -16.47 5.10
C ARG A 32 9.51 -15.72 4.29
N LEU A 33 9.34 -14.42 4.08
CA LEU A 33 10.33 -13.60 3.38
C LEU A 33 11.67 -13.56 4.13
N VAL A 34 11.62 -13.48 5.46
CA VAL A 34 12.84 -13.50 6.28
C VAL A 34 13.57 -14.84 6.16
N GLU A 35 12.83 -15.96 6.10
CA GLU A 35 13.39 -17.28 5.87
C GLU A 35 14.01 -17.42 4.46
N GLU A 36 13.32 -16.92 3.42
CA GLU A 36 13.80 -16.95 2.03
C GLU A 36 15.08 -16.13 1.83
N HIS A 37 15.22 -15.01 2.56
CA HIS A 37 16.33 -14.08 2.42
C HIS A 37 17.43 -14.23 3.47
N ASP A 38 17.25 -15.14 4.45
CA ASP A 38 18.14 -15.30 5.60
C ASP A 38 18.41 -13.96 6.34
N GLY A 39 17.34 -13.18 6.56
CA GLY A 39 17.42 -11.85 7.19
C GLY A 39 16.42 -10.81 6.66
N CYS A 40 16.74 -9.51 6.76
CA CYS A 40 15.88 -8.45 6.21
C CYS A 40 15.92 -8.49 4.68
N PRO A 41 14.77 -8.59 4.01
CA PRO A 41 14.72 -8.70 2.55
C PRO A 41 15.21 -7.43 1.84
N CYS A 42 15.25 -6.27 2.51
CA CYS A 42 15.67 -5.00 1.91
C CYS A 42 17.06 -4.54 2.32
N VAL A 43 17.69 -5.15 3.33
CA VAL A 43 19.03 -4.78 3.80
C VAL A 43 19.83 -6.06 4.07
N PRO A 44 20.63 -6.54 3.07
CA PRO A 44 21.28 -7.84 3.11
C PRO A 44 22.23 -8.09 4.30
N ASP A 45 22.77 -7.02 4.88
CA ASP A 45 23.70 -7.09 6.03
C ASP A 45 22.96 -7.36 7.35
N ARG A 46 21.64 -7.18 7.39
CA ARG A 46 20.84 -7.40 8.60
C ARG A 46 20.27 -8.83 8.58
N LYS A 47 20.94 -9.75 9.27
CA LYS A 47 20.64 -11.19 9.28
C LYS A 47 19.45 -11.62 10.15
N GLU A 48 18.86 -10.70 10.90
CA GLU A 48 17.77 -11.00 11.84
C GLU A 48 16.59 -10.07 11.62
N CYS A 49 15.38 -10.57 11.89
CA CYS A 49 14.16 -9.79 11.90
C CYS A 49 13.30 -10.21 13.10
N PRO A 50 12.94 -9.30 14.03
CA PRO A 50 13.27 -7.86 14.07
C PRO A 50 14.78 -7.58 14.18
N CYS A 51 15.30 -6.63 13.39
CA CYS A 51 16.72 -6.24 13.48
C CYS A 51 16.94 -5.20 14.59
N ALA A 52 18.15 -5.13 15.14
CA ALA A 52 18.49 -4.15 16.19
C ALA A 52 18.28 -2.68 15.77
N PHE A 53 18.34 -2.41 14.46
CA PHE A 53 18.21 -1.07 13.88
C PHE A 53 16.76 -0.62 13.66
N VAL A 54 15.75 -1.46 13.96
CA VAL A 54 14.34 -1.12 13.69
C VAL A 54 13.94 0.18 14.40
N LEU A 55 14.34 0.35 15.66
CA LEU A 55 13.95 1.52 16.45
C LEU A 55 14.60 2.81 15.93
N GLU A 56 15.88 2.76 15.61
CA GLU A 56 16.63 3.87 14.99
C GLU A 56 16.01 4.27 13.64
N ASP A 57 15.74 3.30 12.77
CA ASP A 57 15.08 3.57 11.48
C ASP A 57 13.70 4.22 11.69
N ILE A 58 12.94 3.81 12.71
CA ILE A 58 11.61 4.34 12.99
C ILE A 58 11.69 5.76 13.55
N GLU A 59 12.70 6.09 14.34
CA GLU A 59 12.93 7.44 14.82
C GLU A 59 13.25 8.39 13.65
N GLU A 60 14.11 7.95 12.72
CA GLU A 60 14.51 8.74 11.55
C GLU A 60 13.39 8.87 10.50
N LEU A 61 12.73 7.75 10.15
CA LEU A 61 11.85 7.66 8.98
C LEU A 61 10.35 7.51 9.31
N GLY A 62 10.02 7.21 10.57
CA GLY A 62 8.68 6.81 10.98
C GLY A 62 8.31 5.35 10.68
N ARG A 63 9.22 4.58 10.05
CA ARG A 63 9.09 3.17 9.71
C ARG A 63 10.46 2.51 9.60
N CYS A 64 10.54 1.19 9.72
CA CYS A 64 11.79 0.49 9.39
C CYS A 64 12.09 0.57 7.89
N ARG A 65 13.36 0.38 7.49
CA ARG A 65 13.79 0.44 6.08
C ARG A 65 12.99 -0.50 5.17
N CYS A 66 12.74 -1.71 5.64
CA CYS A 66 11.98 -2.74 4.94
C CYS A 66 10.44 -2.46 4.94
N GLY A 67 9.96 -1.50 5.74
CA GLY A 67 8.57 -1.04 5.76
C GLY A 67 7.58 -1.95 6.50
N LEU A 68 8.08 -2.94 7.25
CA LEU A 68 7.25 -3.83 8.08
C LEU A 68 6.68 -3.10 9.31
N PHE A 69 7.56 -2.50 10.12
CA PHE A 69 7.20 -1.78 11.33
C PHE A 69 7.04 -0.29 11.04
N CYS A 70 6.00 0.32 11.61
CA CYS A 70 5.66 1.73 11.45
C CYS A 70 5.20 2.31 12.78
N ASN A 71 5.51 3.58 13.03
CA ASN A 71 4.92 4.31 14.15
C ASN A 71 3.55 4.90 13.78
N GLY A 72 2.83 5.34 14.80
CA GLY A 72 1.49 5.92 14.61
C GLY A 72 1.49 7.20 13.76
N ARG A 73 2.58 7.99 13.76
CA ARG A 73 2.70 9.19 12.92
C ARG A 73 2.69 8.82 11.45
N TYR A 74 3.53 7.86 11.05
CA TYR A 74 3.62 7.36 9.68
C TYR A 74 2.27 6.82 9.21
N LEU A 75 1.58 6.02 10.03
CA LEU A 75 0.30 5.41 9.64
C LEU A 75 -0.81 6.44 9.44
N ARG A 76 -0.86 7.52 10.24
CA ARG A 76 -1.82 8.61 10.02
C ARG A 76 -1.60 9.29 8.67
N GLU A 77 -0.35 9.56 8.32
CA GLU A 77 0.01 10.17 7.03
C GLU A 77 -0.29 9.24 5.85
N TYR A 78 0.11 7.98 5.95
CA TYR A 78 -0.21 6.94 4.97
C TYR A 78 -1.72 6.84 4.73
N THR A 79 -2.50 6.75 5.81
CA THR A 79 -3.97 6.65 5.75
C THR A 79 -4.58 7.88 5.07
N ARG A 80 -4.09 9.08 5.40
CA ARG A 80 -4.53 10.34 4.77
C ARG A 80 -4.27 10.33 3.26
N LEU A 81 -3.08 9.94 2.82
CA LEU A 81 -2.69 9.89 1.41
C LEU A 81 -3.51 8.87 0.61
N ILE A 82 -3.73 7.67 1.18
CA ILE A 82 -4.57 6.65 0.55
C ILE A 82 -6.04 7.09 0.48
N GLY A 83 -6.55 7.77 1.51
CA GLY A 83 -7.90 8.35 1.51
C GLY A 83 -8.10 9.40 0.41
N GLN A 84 -7.14 10.31 0.23
CA GLN A 84 -7.17 11.33 -0.82
C GLN A 84 -7.19 10.71 -2.24
N ARG A 85 -6.43 9.65 -2.47
CA ARG A 85 -6.44 8.92 -3.75
C ARG A 85 -7.81 8.31 -4.08
N LYS A 86 -8.56 7.82 -3.08
CA LYS A 86 -9.92 7.30 -3.27
C LYS A 86 -10.93 8.42 -3.56
N GLY A 87 -10.77 9.59 -2.94
CA GLY A 87 -11.59 10.77 -3.23
C GLY A 87 -11.40 11.27 -4.67
N ASN A 88 -10.16 11.33 -5.14
CA ASN A 88 -9.85 11.87 -6.48
C ASN A 88 -10.34 10.97 -7.64
N ARG A 89 -10.46 9.65 -7.42
CA ARG A 89 -11.07 8.74 -8.42
C ARG A 89 -12.58 8.92 -8.58
N ARG A 90 -13.29 9.47 -7.58
CA ARG A 90 -14.73 9.75 -7.67
C ARG A 90 -15.06 11.04 -8.42
N GLY A 91 -14.07 11.91 -8.66
CA GLY A 91 -14.22 13.16 -9.42
C GLY A 91 -14.07 13.01 -10.94
N ARG A 92 -13.60 11.87 -11.46
CA ARG A 92 -13.50 11.57 -12.90
C ARG A 92 -14.61 10.62 -13.36
N LYS A 93 -15.86 11.07 -13.29
CA LYS A 93 -16.98 10.51 -14.07
C LYS A 93 -17.74 11.70 -14.66
N GLY A 94 -17.26 12.21 -15.79
CA GLY A 94 -17.85 13.39 -16.42
C GLY A 94 -17.06 13.90 -17.61
N GLU A 95 -16.71 13.02 -18.56
CA GLU A 95 -16.48 13.46 -19.94
C GLU A 95 -17.50 12.75 -20.82
N GLY A 96 -18.31 13.58 -21.47
CA GLY A 96 -19.58 13.21 -22.07
C GLY A 96 -19.42 12.33 -23.30
N ARG A 97 -20.24 11.29 -23.35
CA ARG A 97 -20.64 10.66 -24.60
C ARG A 97 -21.54 11.66 -25.33
N VAL A 98 -21.06 12.23 -26.43
CA VAL A 98 -21.89 12.98 -27.39
C VAL A 98 -22.97 12.02 -27.91
N PRO A 99 -24.27 12.33 -27.78
CA PRO A 99 -25.32 11.55 -28.43
C PRO A 99 -25.18 11.73 -29.96
N GLN A 100 -24.95 10.63 -30.66
CA GLN A 100 -25.00 10.62 -32.12
C GLN A 100 -26.48 10.48 -32.51
N GLU A 101 -27.20 11.59 -32.53
CA GLU A 101 -28.58 11.65 -33.03
C GLU A 101 -28.56 11.66 -34.56
N ASP A 102 -28.86 10.49 -35.11
CA ASP A 102 -29.76 10.22 -36.23
C ASP A 102 -30.13 11.42 -37.13
N GLN A 103 -29.39 11.61 -38.23
CA GLN A 103 -29.82 12.44 -39.37
C GLN A 103 -29.92 11.57 -40.62
N HIS A 104 -30.94 10.72 -40.63
CA HIS A 104 -31.35 9.99 -41.82
C HIS A 104 -32.85 10.16 -42.07
N GLN A 105 -33.33 11.40 -42.26
CA GLN A 105 -34.54 11.69 -43.03
C GLN A 105 -34.71 13.21 -43.20
N ARG A 106 -34.42 13.75 -44.39
CA ARG A 106 -35.04 14.96 -45.02
C ARG A 106 -34.16 15.52 -46.16
N VAL A 107 -34.03 14.78 -47.26
CA VAL A 107 -33.56 15.36 -48.53
C VAL A 107 -34.25 14.79 -49.79
N LEU A 108 -35.38 14.10 -49.64
CA LEU A 108 -36.11 13.49 -50.78
C LEU A 108 -37.52 14.06 -51.02
N ASP A 109 -37.78 15.32 -50.67
CA ASP A 109 -39.11 15.96 -50.90
C ASP A 109 -39.03 17.40 -51.47
N ARG A 110 -38.01 17.71 -52.29
CA ARG A 110 -37.91 19.04 -52.96
C ARG A 110 -37.49 19.03 -54.44
N ARG A 111 -37.64 17.90 -55.14
CA ARG A 111 -37.38 17.82 -56.60
C ARG A 111 -38.46 17.03 -57.37
N ALA A 112 -39.72 17.22 -56.98
CA ALA A 112 -40.87 16.89 -57.82
C ALA A 112 -41.93 17.97 -57.60
N GLY A 113 -41.74 19.09 -58.30
CA GLY A 113 -42.57 20.29 -58.29
C GLY A 113 -41.96 21.31 -59.23
#